data_AF-A0A7S0CB46-F1
#
_entry.id   AF-A0A7S0CB46-F1
#
_cell.length_a   1.000
_cell.length_b   1.000
_cell.length_c   1.000
_cell.angle_alpha   90.00
_cell.angle_beta   90.00
_cell.angle_gamma   90.00
#
_symmetry.space_group_name_H-M   'P 1'
#
loop_
_entity.id
_entity.type
_entity.pdbx_description
1 polymer ?
#
loop_
_entity_poly.entity_id
_entity_poly.type
_entity_poly.pdbx_seq_one_letter_code
_entity_poly.pdbx_strand_id
1 'polypeptide(L)'
;QSAIHLNTEPIKWDTINVSSILQAQRYHVSYLTQITSAKLYPRGSFMSSSIPSFTILQRETRDGGDIRVEYDSKAIYNGKNYDFEDIARTLGLSDNEKAGVYRTAYHGVVELRPNGSRLGPDGKFGGLVFVTPPIDQLRKIKFLDSIN
;
A
#
# COMPACT_ATOMS: atom_id res chain seq x y z
N GLN A 1 3.06 16.94 7.64
CA GLN A 1 3.08 16.99 6.15
C GLN A 1 4.23 16.13 5.69
N SER A 2 3.97 15.04 4.95
CA SER A 2 5.05 14.29 4.28
C SER A 2 5.61 15.16 3.17
N ALA A 3 6.90 15.47 3.25
CA ALA A 3 7.60 16.16 2.17
C ALA A 3 7.64 15.25 0.94
N ILE A 4 7.26 15.78 -0.22
CA ILE A 4 7.41 15.06 -1.49
C ILE A 4 8.91 14.93 -1.76
N HIS A 5 9.39 13.70 -1.91
CA HIS A 5 10.79 13.43 -2.22
C HIS A 5 11.02 13.57 -3.73
N LEU A 6 11.91 14.47 -4.13
CA LEU A 6 12.36 14.57 -5.51
C LEU A 6 13.52 13.60 -5.72
N ASN A 7 13.33 12.63 -6.62
CA ASN A 7 14.45 11.81 -7.08
C ASN A 7 15.43 12.69 -7.87
N THR A 8 16.67 12.77 -7.43
CA THR A 8 17.74 13.54 -8.08
C THR A 8 18.63 12.67 -8.97
N GLU A 9 18.47 11.35 -8.93
CA GLU A 9 19.30 10.41 -9.71
C GLU A 9 18.68 10.14 -11.09
N PRO A 10 19.43 10.27 -12.19
CA PRO A 10 18.91 9.98 -13.52
C PRO A 10 18.49 8.51 -13.66
N ILE A 11 17.25 8.28 -14.09
CA ILE A 11 16.74 6.94 -14.40
C ILE A 11 16.78 6.74 -15.91
N LYS A 12 17.47 5.69 -16.35
CA LYS A 12 17.54 5.28 -17.76
C LYS A 12 16.31 4.45 -18.16
N TRP A 13 15.16 5.12 -18.28
CA TRP A 13 13.87 4.46 -18.56
C TRP A 13 13.85 3.65 -19.86
N ASP A 14 14.65 4.06 -20.84
CA ASP A 14 14.86 3.39 -22.13
C ASP A 14 15.49 2.01 -22.00
N THR A 15 16.23 1.76 -20.91
CA THR A 15 16.85 0.46 -20.63
C THR A 15 15.93 -0.49 -19.85
N ILE A 16 14.79 -0.01 -19.35
CA ILE A 16 13.86 -0.77 -18.50
C ILE A 16 12.67 -1.19 -19.35
N ASN A 17 12.44 -2.50 -19.48
CA ASN A 17 11.21 -3.00 -20.07
C ASN A 17 10.03 -2.79 -19.11
N VAL A 18 9.40 -1.62 -19.15
CA VAL A 18 8.24 -1.30 -18.32
C VAL A 18 7.00 -2.10 -18.73
N SER A 19 6.90 -2.50 -19.99
CA SER A 19 5.72 -3.21 -20.51
C SER A 19 5.56 -4.61 -19.92
N SER A 20 6.65 -5.25 -19.51
CA SER A 20 6.58 -6.57 -18.86
C SER A 20 5.94 -6.51 -17.47
N ILE A 21 5.86 -5.33 -16.85
CA ILE A 21 5.40 -5.15 -15.45
C ILE A 21 4.16 -4.25 -15.36
N LEU A 22 4.06 -3.19 -16.18
CA LEU A 22 3.02 -2.15 -16.06
C LEU A 22 1.85 -2.31 -17.04
N GLN A 23 1.85 -3.33 -17.90
CA GLN A 23 0.66 -3.68 -18.67
C GLN A 23 -0.48 -4.04 -17.70
N ALA A 24 -1.66 -3.44 -17.87
CA ALA A 24 -2.74 -3.47 -16.89
C ALA A 24 -3.03 -4.87 -16.33
N GLN A 25 -3.16 -5.88 -17.19
CA GLN A 25 -3.43 -7.27 -16.76
C GLN A 25 -2.27 -7.88 -15.97
N ARG A 26 -1.03 -7.70 -16.44
CA ARG A 26 0.17 -8.22 -15.78
C ARG A 26 0.38 -7.55 -14.43
N TYR A 27 0.24 -6.22 -14.40
CA TYR A 27 0.33 -5.43 -13.19
C TYR A 27 -0.73 -5.87 -12.19
N HIS A 28 -1.99 -5.96 -12.59
CA HIS A 28 -3.08 -6.36 -11.70
C HIS A 28 -2.84 -7.72 -11.06
N VAL A 29 -2.49 -8.74 -11.87
CA VAL A 29 -2.21 -10.10 -11.37
C VAL A 29 -1.02 -10.07 -10.41
N SER A 30 0.11 -9.50 -10.81
CA SER A 30 1.32 -9.46 -9.98
C SER A 30 1.09 -8.69 -8.67
N TYR A 31 0.41 -7.54 -8.75
CA TYR A 31 0.15 -6.67 -7.62
C TYR A 31 -0.81 -7.33 -6.62
N LEU A 32 -1.89 -7.97 -7.11
CA LEU A 32 -2.81 -8.69 -6.25
C LEU A 32 -2.15 -9.93 -5.61
N THR A 33 -1.31 -10.66 -6.34
CA THR A 33 -0.50 -11.75 -5.77
C THR A 33 0.38 -11.24 -4.64
N GLN A 34 1.04 -10.10 -4.81
CA GLN A 34 1.88 -9.50 -3.78
C GLN A 34 1.05 -9.14 -2.53
N ILE A 35 -0.05 -8.39 -2.69
CA ILE A 35 -0.93 -8.00 -1.58
C ILE A 35 -1.50 -9.23 -0.85
N THR A 36 -1.94 -10.26 -1.59
CA THR A 36 -2.52 -11.46 -0.98
C THR A 36 -1.48 -12.32 -0.25
N SER A 37 -0.21 -12.24 -0.65
CA SER A 37 0.91 -12.90 0.04
C SER A 37 1.43 -12.12 1.27
N ALA A 38 1.12 -10.84 1.37
CA ALA A 38 1.56 -9.99 2.47
C ALA A 38 0.97 -10.42 3.81
N LYS A 39 1.78 -10.36 4.88
CA LYS A 39 1.36 -10.71 6.24
C LYS A 39 0.29 -9.72 6.72
N LEU A 40 -0.87 -10.23 7.14
CA LEU A 40 -1.89 -9.39 7.78
C LEU A 40 -1.37 -8.87 9.12
N TYR A 41 -1.31 -7.55 9.24
CA TYR A 41 -0.96 -6.86 10.46
C TYR A 41 -2.24 -6.27 11.09
N PRO A 42 -2.68 -6.77 12.27
CA PRO A 42 -3.96 -6.35 12.84
C PRO A 42 -3.98 -4.86 13.18
N ARG A 43 -5.10 -4.19 12.87
CA ARG A 43 -5.32 -2.76 13.17
C ARG A 43 -5.00 -2.40 14.63
N GLY A 44 -5.50 -3.21 15.56
CA GLY A 44 -5.33 -2.99 17.00
C GLY A 44 -3.87 -2.99 17.46
N SER A 45 -2.98 -3.66 16.72
CA SER A 45 -1.58 -3.85 17.11
C SER A 45 -0.74 -2.58 16.99
N PHE A 46 -1.11 -1.63 16.13
CA PHE A 46 -0.36 -0.36 15.97
C PHE A 46 -1.13 0.88 16.43
N MET A 47 -2.43 0.78 16.71
CA MET A 47 -3.25 1.89 17.25
C MET A 47 -3.14 2.05 18.78
N SER A 48 -2.67 1.00 19.49
CA SER A 48 -2.64 0.93 20.96
C SER A 48 -1.22 0.98 21.55
N SER A 49 -0.19 1.05 20.71
CA SER A 49 1.20 0.94 21.17
C SER A 49 1.74 2.27 21.69
N SER A 50 2.50 2.20 22.79
CA SER A 50 3.36 3.30 23.25
C SER A 50 4.52 3.63 22.28
N ILE A 51 4.75 2.73 21.31
CA ILE A 51 5.69 2.90 20.20
C ILE A 51 4.94 3.51 19.02
N PRO A 52 5.50 4.52 18.32
CA PRO A 52 4.89 5.06 17.10
C PRO A 52 4.62 3.96 16.06
N SER A 53 3.41 3.91 15.53
CA SER A 53 2.94 2.89 14.58
C SER A 53 3.88 2.74 13.38
N PHE A 54 4.40 3.85 12.87
CA PHE A 54 5.37 3.85 11.77
C PHE A 54 6.65 3.08 12.09
N THR A 55 7.16 3.17 13.33
CA THR A 55 8.34 2.43 13.79
C THR A 55 8.11 0.92 13.83
N ILE A 56 6.89 0.49 14.18
CA ILE A 56 6.51 -0.91 14.17
C ILE A 56 6.54 -1.45 12.74
N LEU A 57 5.91 -0.74 11.80
CA LEU A 57 5.88 -1.16 10.40
C LEU A 57 7.28 -1.18 9.78
N GLN A 58 8.14 -0.22 10.13
CA GLN A 58 9.55 -0.24 9.70
C GLN A 58 10.28 -1.51 10.16
N ARG A 59 10.05 -1.96 11.39
CA ARG A 59 10.66 -3.19 11.92
C ARG A 59 10.13 -4.43 11.20
N GLU A 60 8.82 -4.54 11.04
CA GLU A 60 8.19 -5.69 10.38
C GLU A 60 8.58 -5.80 8.90
N THR A 61 8.79 -4.67 8.23
CA THR A 61 9.17 -4.63 6.82
C THR A 61 10.68 -4.59 6.60
N ARG A 62 11.51 -4.57 7.65
CA ARG A 62 12.97 -4.35 7.52
C ARG A 62 13.66 -5.39 6.63
N ASP A 63 13.28 -6.65 6.79
CA ASP A 63 13.97 -7.78 6.17
C ASP A 63 13.25 -8.28 4.90
N GLY A 64 12.50 -7.38 4.25
CA GLY A 64 11.81 -7.63 2.98
C GLY A 64 10.41 -8.25 3.10
N GLY A 65 9.86 -8.38 4.31
CA GLY A 65 8.51 -8.89 4.52
C GLY A 65 7.44 -7.86 4.18
N ASP A 66 6.61 -8.12 3.18
CA ASP A 66 5.43 -7.30 2.90
C ASP A 66 4.35 -7.51 3.96
N ILE A 67 3.72 -6.42 4.39
CA ILE A 67 2.61 -6.44 5.33
C ILE A 67 1.39 -5.74 4.76
N ARG A 68 0.21 -6.13 5.22
CA ARG A 68 -1.06 -5.50 4.85
C ARG A 68 -1.87 -5.16 6.09
N VAL A 69 -2.52 -4.00 6.07
CA VAL A 69 -3.43 -3.50 7.09
C VAL A 69 -4.78 -3.33 6.41
N GLU A 70 -5.78 -4.06 6.88
CA GLU A 70 -7.14 -3.92 6.36
C GLU A 70 -7.88 -2.80 7.08
N TYR A 71 -8.51 -1.90 6.33
CA TYR A 71 -9.54 -1.00 6.85
C TYR A 71 -10.93 -1.63 6.68
N ASP A 72 -11.84 -1.30 7.59
CA ASP A 72 -13.25 -1.68 7.50
C ASP A 72 -13.93 -0.83 6.41
N SER A 73 -14.17 -1.46 5.26
CA SER A 73 -14.85 -0.83 4.13
C SER A 73 -16.28 -0.37 4.46
N LYS A 74 -16.88 -0.83 5.57
CA LYS A 74 -18.24 -0.48 6.00
C LYS A 74 -18.29 0.69 6.96
N ALA A 75 -17.15 1.17 7.46
CA ALA A 75 -17.05 2.29 8.39
C ALA A 75 -17.26 3.66 7.71
N ILE A 76 -18.34 3.78 6.94
CA ILE A 76 -18.67 4.96 6.14
C ILE A 76 -19.64 5.86 6.90
N TYR A 77 -19.28 7.12 7.10
CA TYR A 77 -20.19 8.15 7.60
C TYR A 77 -19.95 9.46 6.84
N ASN A 78 -21.01 10.21 6.53
CA ASN A 78 -20.94 11.41 5.68
C ASN A 78 -20.12 11.25 4.38
N GLY A 79 -20.18 10.06 3.76
CA GLY A 79 -19.45 9.76 2.52
C GLY A 79 -17.94 9.55 2.67
N LYS A 80 -17.43 9.41 3.89
CA LYS A 80 -16.01 9.19 4.22
C LYS A 80 -15.84 7.87 4.95
N ASN A 81 -14.75 7.15 4.69
CA ASN A 81 -14.38 5.97 5.47
C ASN A 81 -13.48 6.37 6.65
N TYR A 82 -14.05 6.40 7.86
CA TYR A 82 -13.32 6.85 9.05
C TYR A 82 -12.21 5.89 9.48
N ASP A 83 -12.35 4.60 9.18
CA ASP A 83 -11.33 3.62 9.53
C ASP A 83 -10.08 3.80 8.68
N PHE A 84 -10.26 4.04 7.37
CA PHE A 84 -9.16 4.45 6.50
C PHE A 84 -8.56 5.78 6.94
N GLU A 85 -9.36 6.82 7.23
CA GLU A 85 -8.85 8.13 7.65
C GLU A 85 -8.00 8.03 8.94
N ASP A 86 -8.39 7.18 9.90
CA ASP A 86 -7.61 6.92 11.11
C ASP A 86 -6.27 6.24 10.82
N ILE A 87 -6.28 5.20 9.99
CA ILE A 87 -5.06 4.50 9.58
C ILE A 87 -4.15 5.46 8.81
N ALA A 88 -4.70 6.19 7.84
CA ALA A 88 -3.96 7.14 7.01
C ALA A 88 -3.28 8.21 7.87
N ARG A 89 -4.01 8.84 8.81
CA ARG A 89 -3.45 9.84 9.73
C ARG A 89 -2.36 9.26 10.62
N THR A 90 -2.58 8.07 11.16
CA THR A 90 -1.61 7.35 12.00
C THR A 90 -0.32 7.05 11.24
N LEU A 91 -0.42 6.76 9.95
CA LEU A 91 0.71 6.45 9.07
C LEU A 91 1.28 7.67 8.35
N GLY A 92 0.73 8.87 8.58
CA GLY A 92 1.17 10.09 7.91
C GLY A 92 0.88 10.13 6.40
N LEU A 93 -0.12 9.36 5.96
CA LEU A 93 -0.63 9.33 4.59
C LEU A 93 -1.65 10.45 4.37
N SER A 94 -1.95 10.73 3.09
CA SER A 94 -3.05 11.61 2.74
C SER A 94 -4.38 10.87 2.99
N ASP A 95 -5.23 11.44 3.82
CA ASP A 95 -6.54 10.89 4.20
C ASP A 95 -7.70 11.41 3.33
N ASN A 96 -7.42 12.32 2.39
CA ASN A 96 -8.42 12.86 1.49
C ASN A 96 -8.66 11.99 0.25
N GLU A 97 -9.89 12.10 -0.25
CA GLU A 97 -10.36 11.43 -1.46
C GLU A 97 -10.63 12.43 -2.59
N LYS A 98 -10.60 11.93 -3.83
CA LYS A 98 -11.17 12.63 -4.99
C LYS A 98 -12.05 11.65 -5.75
N ALA A 99 -13.34 11.99 -5.89
CA ALA A 99 -14.35 11.13 -6.53
C ALA A 99 -14.41 9.71 -5.93
N GLY A 100 -14.32 9.59 -4.60
CA GLY A 100 -14.41 8.30 -3.89
C GLY A 100 -13.13 7.45 -3.94
N VAL A 101 -12.01 8.03 -4.40
CA VAL A 101 -10.72 7.33 -4.50
C VAL A 101 -9.68 8.02 -3.61
N TYR A 102 -9.06 7.26 -2.70
CA TYR A 102 -7.93 7.74 -1.90
C TYR A 102 -6.74 8.11 -2.80
N ARG A 103 -5.99 9.13 -2.41
CA ARG A 103 -4.79 9.51 -3.18
C ARG A 103 -3.83 8.34 -3.29
N THR A 104 -3.21 8.20 -4.46
CA THR A 104 -2.27 7.12 -4.81
C THR A 104 -2.85 5.71 -4.82
N ALA A 105 -4.17 5.56 -4.60
CA ALA A 105 -4.77 4.25 -4.51
C ALA A 105 -4.96 3.56 -5.86
N TYR A 106 -4.75 2.24 -5.86
CA TYR A 106 -5.14 1.34 -6.94
C TYR A 106 -6.16 0.34 -6.38
N HIS A 107 -7.40 0.37 -6.90
CA HIS A 107 -8.53 -0.41 -6.36
C HIS A 107 -8.74 -0.28 -4.84
N GLY A 108 -8.56 0.93 -4.29
CA GLY A 108 -8.69 1.20 -2.86
C GLY A 108 -7.48 0.79 -2.02
N VAL A 109 -6.43 0.24 -2.64
CA VAL A 109 -5.17 -0.10 -1.95
C VAL A 109 -4.22 1.08 -2.03
N VAL A 110 -3.71 1.53 -0.88
CA VAL A 110 -2.63 2.52 -0.78
C VAL A 110 -1.34 1.82 -0.34
N GLU A 111 -0.26 2.01 -1.09
CA GLU A 111 1.07 1.48 -0.80
C GLU A 111 1.91 2.53 -0.07
N LEU A 112 2.69 2.10 0.93
CA LEU A 112 3.76 2.89 1.50
C LEU A 112 5.03 2.06 1.70
N ARG A 113 6.16 2.78 1.78
CA ARG A 113 7.51 2.22 1.95
C ARG A 113 8.15 2.78 3.21
N PRO A 114 7.92 2.19 4.40
CA PRO A 114 8.41 2.74 5.66
C PRO A 114 9.93 2.83 5.74
N ASN A 115 10.64 1.91 5.07
CA ASN A 115 12.10 1.87 4.98
C ASN A 115 12.66 2.58 3.74
N GLY A 116 11.80 3.25 2.96
CA GLY A 116 12.17 3.87 1.69
C GLY A 116 12.71 2.88 0.66
N SER A 117 13.61 3.33 -0.20
CA SER A 117 14.34 2.51 -1.17
C SER A 117 15.57 1.82 -0.56
N ARG A 118 15.76 1.92 0.76
CA ARG A 118 17.02 1.57 1.41
C ARG A 118 17.15 0.05 1.52
N LEU A 119 18.28 -0.47 1.04
CA LEU A 119 18.63 -1.87 1.26
C LEU A 119 18.87 -2.07 2.76
N GLY A 120 18.26 -3.12 3.32
CA GLY A 120 18.54 -3.62 4.65
C GLY A 120 19.98 -4.13 4.77
N PRO A 121 20.42 -4.48 5.99
CA PRO A 121 21.79 -4.95 6.24
C PRO A 121 22.17 -6.22 5.45
N ASP A 122 21.17 -6.98 4.99
CA ASP A 122 21.30 -8.19 4.18
C ASP A 122 21.23 -7.91 2.67
N GLY A 123 21.19 -6.64 2.25
CA GLY A 123 21.13 -6.25 0.84
C GLY A 123 19.75 -6.41 0.21
N LYS A 124 18.69 -6.66 0.99
CA LYS A 124 17.30 -6.72 0.48
C LYS A 124 16.60 -5.38 0.62
N PHE A 125 15.71 -5.05 -0.31
CA PHE A 125 14.81 -3.92 -0.10
C PHE A 125 13.86 -4.22 1.07
N GLY A 126 13.55 -3.20 1.86
CA GLY A 126 12.48 -3.30 2.83
C GLY A 126 11.15 -3.62 2.14
N GLY A 127 10.31 -4.41 2.81
CA GLY A 127 8.98 -4.76 2.35
C GLY A 127 8.04 -3.56 2.27
N LEU A 128 6.95 -3.76 1.55
CA LEU A 128 5.86 -2.81 1.39
C LEU A 128 4.85 -2.93 2.53
N VAL A 129 4.15 -1.83 2.80
CA VAL A 129 2.91 -1.87 3.56
C VAL A 129 1.77 -1.53 2.62
N PHE A 130 0.74 -2.36 2.64
CA PHE A 130 -0.50 -2.13 1.92
C PHE A 130 -1.60 -1.76 2.90
N VAL A 131 -2.21 -0.59 2.74
CA VAL A 131 -3.48 -0.25 3.40
C VAL A 131 -4.59 -0.65 2.43
N THR A 132 -5.37 -1.67 2.77
CA THR A 132 -6.28 -2.34 1.83
C THR A 132 -7.71 -2.40 2.36
N PRO A 133 -8.73 -2.48 1.49
CA PRO A 133 -10.01 -3.03 1.91
C PRO A 133 -9.84 -4.51 2.32
N PRO A 134 -10.87 -5.16 2.86
CA PRO A 134 -10.81 -6.60 3.19
C PRO A 134 -10.39 -7.43 1.97
N ILE A 135 -9.49 -8.39 2.15
CA ILE A 135 -8.86 -9.13 1.06
C ILE A 135 -9.87 -9.86 0.16
N ASP A 136 -10.97 -10.31 0.74
CA ASP A 136 -12.06 -10.97 0.01
C ASP A 136 -12.81 -10.03 -0.92
N GLN A 137 -12.77 -8.71 -0.68
CA GLN A 137 -13.31 -7.72 -1.62
C GLN A 137 -12.36 -7.51 -2.78
N LEU A 138 -11.04 -7.48 -2.54
CA LEU A 138 -10.03 -7.37 -3.59
C LEU A 138 -10.08 -8.57 -4.55
N ARG A 139 -10.25 -9.78 -4.02
CA ARG A 139 -10.38 -11.01 -4.82
C ARG A 139 -11.62 -11.04 -5.72
N LYS A 140 -12.65 -10.25 -5.41
CA LYS A 140 -13.88 -10.15 -6.19
C LYS A 140 -13.79 -9.15 -7.34
N ILE A 141 -12.71 -8.37 -7.42
CA ILE A 141 -12.49 -7.45 -8.52
C ILE A 141 -12.23 -8.28 -9.77
N LYS A 142 -13.29 -8.46 -10.58
CA LYS A 142 -13.19 -9.13 -11.86
C LYS A 142 -12.39 -8.26 -12.81
N PHE A 143 -11.27 -8.77 -13.31
CA PHE A 143 -10.46 -8.07 -14.30
C PHE A 143 -10.95 -8.29 -15.74
N LEU A 144 -11.98 -9.11 -15.98
CA LEU A 144 -12.38 -9.55 -17.33
C LEU A 144 -13.89 -9.75 -17.47
N ASP A 145 -14.67 -8.67 -17.54
CA ASP A 145 -15.99 -8.67 -18.22
C ASP A 145 -16.08 -7.53 -19.28
N SER A 146 -14.99 -6.79 -19.57
CA SER A 146 -15.03 -5.60 -20.46
C SER A 146 -13.92 -5.53 -21.51
N ILE A 147 -13.35 -6.66 -21.92
CA ILE A 147 -12.52 -6.75 -23.12
C ILE A 147 -13.08 -7.88 -24.00
N ASN A 148 -14.21 -7.59 -24.64
CA ASN A 148 -14.68 -8.22 -25.87
C ASN A 148 -14.96 -7.10 -26.86
#